data_AF-A0A6J4GSX2-F1
#
_entry.id   AF-A0A6J4GSX2-F1
#
_cell.length_a   1.000
_cell.length_b   1.000
_cell.length_c   1.000
_cell.angle_alpha   90.00
_cell.angle_beta   90.00
_cell.angle_gamma   90.00
#
_symmetry.space_group_name_H-M   'P 1'
#
loop_
_entity.id
_entity.type
_entity.pdbx_description
1 polymer ?
#
loop_
_entity_poly.entity_id
_entity_poly.type
_entity_poly.pdbx_seq_one_letter_code
_entity_poly.pdbx_strand_id
1 'polypeptide(L)'
;MGTKSGAYQDVYIKREDEMVSLKNDVTDFCEKYIKPVHPKNWDWSTRDFENPDNDPTVAEARAIGNVVFKDLNDKKETDVDLSTMNNVESIKAYLNPKSKYEAFNMEEFAFALKVELEHGKIKDVNVTNNHPFLTAMIALAHMTESLTYYKRLKVMEAEGEIYEIMRKIDKVTTGKEKLLEDLIKAEEELKEARAGLAERLEKMDDIPVLEIIGD
;
A
#
# COMPACT_ATOMS: atom_id res chain seq x y z
N MET A 1 -12.43 -32.94 13.82
CA MET A 1 -11.79 -31.61 13.65
C MET A 1 -12.79 -30.58 14.11
N GLY A 2 -12.67 -30.11 15.36
CA GLY A 2 -13.59 -29.10 15.89
C GLY A 2 -13.20 -27.73 15.38
N THR A 3 -14.08 -27.08 14.64
CA THR A 3 -13.99 -25.65 14.41
C THR A 3 -14.10 -24.97 15.78
N LYS A 4 -13.03 -24.34 16.24
CA LYS A 4 -13.15 -23.42 17.38
C LYS A 4 -14.05 -22.28 16.90
N SER A 5 -15.18 -22.09 17.56
CA SER A 5 -15.98 -20.88 17.42
C SER A 5 -15.10 -19.70 17.83
N GLY A 6 -14.48 -19.04 16.86
CA GLY A 6 -13.85 -17.74 17.07
C GLY A 6 -14.93 -16.75 17.47
N ALA A 7 -14.60 -15.79 18.34
CA ALA A 7 -15.50 -14.73 18.76
C ALA A 7 -15.84 -13.74 17.64
N TYR A 8 -15.06 -13.74 16.55
CA TYR A 8 -15.15 -12.76 15.47
C TYR A 8 -15.98 -13.28 14.30
N GLN A 9 -16.99 -12.50 13.92
CA GLN A 9 -17.85 -12.73 12.77
C GLN A 9 -17.27 -12.03 11.54
N ASP A 10 -17.76 -12.40 10.36
CA ASP A 10 -17.47 -11.66 9.14
C ASP A 10 -17.84 -10.18 9.30
N VAL A 11 -17.08 -9.30 8.65
CA VAL A 11 -17.34 -7.85 8.67
C VAL A 11 -18.37 -7.56 7.59
N TYR A 12 -19.45 -6.87 7.93
CA TYR A 12 -20.44 -6.44 6.96
C TYR A 12 -20.37 -4.92 6.79
N ILE A 13 -20.39 -4.48 5.54
CA ILE A 13 -20.52 -3.07 5.19
C ILE A 13 -21.96 -2.79 4.76
N LYS A 14 -22.45 -1.59 5.05
CA LYS A 14 -23.74 -1.14 4.53
C LYS A 14 -23.50 -0.54 3.15
N ARG A 15 -24.19 -1.04 2.13
CA ARG A 15 -24.31 -0.37 0.83
C ARG A 15 -25.75 0.04 0.66
N GLU A 16 -25.97 1.35 0.59
CA GLU A 16 -27.31 1.93 0.63
C GLU A 16 -28.04 1.49 1.91
N ASP A 17 -28.91 0.48 1.84
CA ASP A 17 -29.64 -0.10 2.98
C ASP A 17 -29.44 -1.61 3.17
N GLU A 18 -28.55 -2.22 2.39
CA GLU A 18 -28.25 -3.66 2.48
C GLU A 18 -26.92 -3.92 3.18
N MET A 19 -26.88 -4.96 4.01
CA MET A 19 -25.64 -5.44 4.62
C MET A 19 -24.95 -6.43 3.69
N VAL A 20 -23.79 -6.05 3.18
CA VAL A 20 -22.96 -6.87 2.29
C VAL A 20 -21.75 -7.36 3.08
N SER A 21 -21.45 -8.65 2.99
CA SER A 21 -20.20 -9.20 3.56
C SER A 21 -19.00 -8.53 2.88
N LEU A 22 -18.03 -8.07 3.67
CA LEU A 22 -16.82 -7.44 3.17
C LEU A 22 -16.08 -8.37 2.21
N LYS A 23 -16.10 -9.69 2.45
CA LYS A 23 -15.51 -10.68 1.55
C LYS A 23 -16.17 -10.68 0.16
N ASN A 24 -17.50 -10.62 0.10
CA ASN A 24 -18.20 -10.53 -1.19
C ASN A 24 -17.92 -9.19 -1.87
N ASP A 25 -17.81 -8.12 -1.07
CA ASP A 25 -17.51 -6.79 -1.61
C ASP A 25 -16.12 -6.72 -2.25
N VAL A 26 -15.13 -7.43 -1.69
CA VAL A 26 -13.79 -7.57 -2.29
C VAL A 26 -13.91 -8.12 -3.71
N THR A 27 -14.65 -9.23 -3.89
CA THR A 27 -14.82 -9.85 -5.21
C THR A 27 -15.56 -8.91 -6.17
N ASP A 28 -16.62 -8.24 -5.73
CA ASP A 28 -17.37 -7.30 -6.57
C ASP A 28 -16.52 -6.09 -7.00
N PHE A 29 -15.72 -5.55 -6.08
CA PHE A 29 -14.77 -4.48 -6.38
C PHE A 29 -13.73 -4.95 -7.39
N CYS A 30 -13.16 -6.14 -7.16
CA CYS A 30 -12.13 -6.70 -8.03
C CYS A 30 -12.69 -7.01 -9.43
N GLU A 31 -13.89 -7.57 -9.55
CA GLU A 31 -14.55 -7.85 -10.84
C GLU A 31 -14.76 -6.55 -11.63
N LYS A 32 -15.15 -5.47 -10.94
CA LYS A 32 -15.44 -4.18 -11.57
C LYS A 32 -14.20 -3.38 -11.96
N TYR A 33 -13.17 -3.33 -11.10
CA TYR A 33 -12.05 -2.40 -11.26
C TYR A 33 -10.71 -3.08 -11.54
N ILE A 34 -10.47 -4.29 -11.02
CA ILE A 34 -9.18 -4.98 -11.12
C ILE A 34 -9.14 -5.89 -12.36
N LYS A 35 -10.17 -6.72 -12.55
CA LYS A 35 -10.26 -7.66 -13.68
C LYS A 35 -10.11 -7.02 -15.06
N PRO A 36 -10.64 -5.81 -15.34
CA PRO A 36 -10.44 -5.17 -16.65
C PRO A 36 -8.98 -4.85 -16.96
N VAL A 37 -8.14 -4.60 -15.95
CA VAL A 37 -6.73 -4.22 -16.11
C VAL A 37 -5.76 -5.35 -15.83
N HIS A 38 -6.16 -6.34 -15.03
CA HIS A 38 -5.36 -7.51 -14.66
C HIS A 38 -6.25 -8.77 -14.69
N PRO A 39 -6.61 -9.32 -15.86
CA PRO A 39 -7.64 -10.36 -15.98
C PRO A 39 -7.24 -11.72 -15.43
N LYS A 40 -5.95 -11.95 -15.17
CA LYS A 40 -5.45 -13.14 -14.48
C LYS A 40 -5.26 -12.79 -13.02
N ASN A 41 -5.60 -13.71 -12.12
CA ASN A 41 -5.41 -13.53 -10.68
C ASN A 41 -6.16 -12.31 -10.09
N TRP A 42 -7.13 -11.71 -10.78
CA TRP A 42 -7.78 -10.44 -10.42
C TRP A 42 -8.45 -10.40 -9.03
N ASP A 43 -8.84 -11.55 -8.48
CA ASP A 43 -9.61 -11.64 -7.24
C ASP A 43 -8.72 -11.58 -6.00
N TRP A 44 -8.65 -10.42 -5.36
CA TRP A 44 -7.82 -10.21 -4.16
C TRP A 44 -8.33 -10.98 -2.92
N SER A 45 -9.58 -11.48 -2.94
CA SER A 45 -10.12 -12.29 -1.84
C SER A 45 -9.49 -13.68 -1.75
N THR A 46 -8.94 -14.16 -2.87
CA THR A 46 -8.31 -15.49 -2.98
C THR A 46 -6.87 -15.44 -3.48
N ARG A 47 -6.39 -14.27 -3.94
CA ARG A 47 -5.02 -14.03 -4.38
C ARG A 47 -4.03 -14.31 -3.24
N ASP A 48 -2.94 -14.99 -3.60
CA ASP A 48 -1.84 -15.30 -2.69
C ASP A 48 -0.79 -14.18 -2.70
N PHE A 49 -0.89 -13.24 -1.74
CA PHE A 49 0.07 -12.14 -1.57
C PHE A 49 1.35 -12.54 -0.80
N GLU A 50 1.52 -13.81 -0.43
CA GLU A 50 2.82 -14.31 0.05
C GLU A 50 3.81 -14.49 -1.11
N ASN A 51 3.30 -14.67 -2.33
CA ASN A 51 4.12 -14.73 -3.53
C ASN A 51 4.31 -13.31 -4.10
N PRO A 52 5.55 -12.77 -4.14
CA PRO A 52 5.81 -11.44 -4.71
C PRO A 52 5.38 -11.28 -6.17
N ASP A 53 5.29 -12.36 -6.95
CA ASP A 53 4.77 -12.31 -8.32
C ASP A 53 3.29 -11.90 -8.41
N ASN A 54 2.58 -11.95 -7.28
CA ASN A 54 1.18 -11.58 -7.16
C ASN A 54 0.97 -10.19 -6.53
N ASP A 55 2.04 -9.45 -6.26
CA ASP A 55 1.95 -8.09 -5.72
C ASP A 55 1.08 -7.18 -6.62
N PRO A 56 0.46 -6.14 -6.06
CA PRO A 56 -0.31 -5.16 -6.83
C PRO A 56 0.52 -4.58 -7.98
N THR A 57 -0.05 -4.63 -9.18
CA THR A 57 0.57 -4.04 -10.37
C THR A 57 0.30 -2.53 -10.45
N VAL A 58 1.12 -1.81 -11.23
CA VAL A 58 0.89 -0.38 -11.53
C VAL A 58 -0.48 -0.15 -12.17
N ALA A 59 -0.98 -1.09 -12.96
CA ALA A 59 -2.29 -0.99 -13.59
C ALA A 59 -3.44 -1.09 -12.57
N GLU A 60 -3.29 -1.95 -11.57
CA GLU A 60 -4.23 -2.10 -10.45
C GLU A 60 -4.20 -0.88 -9.54
N ALA A 61 -3.00 -0.41 -9.18
CA ALA A 61 -2.83 0.81 -8.40
C ALA A 61 -3.49 2.01 -9.09
N ARG A 62 -3.32 2.14 -10.41
CA ARG A 62 -4.03 3.15 -11.23
C ARG A 62 -5.54 2.98 -11.19
N ALA A 63 -6.06 1.76 -11.33
CA ALA A 63 -7.50 1.52 -11.27
C ALA A 63 -8.09 1.93 -9.92
N ILE A 64 -7.43 1.57 -8.82
CA ILE A 64 -7.83 1.93 -7.46
C ILE A 64 -7.69 3.44 -7.24
N GLY A 65 -6.55 4.02 -7.63
CA GLY A 65 -6.28 5.45 -7.52
C GLY A 65 -7.29 6.31 -8.28
N ASN A 66 -7.75 5.86 -9.44
CA ASN A 66 -8.82 6.52 -10.20
C ASN A 66 -10.17 6.52 -9.46
N VAL A 67 -10.48 5.45 -8.72
CA VAL A 67 -11.69 5.41 -7.89
C VAL A 67 -11.59 6.46 -6.79
N VAL A 68 -10.49 6.45 -6.04
CA VAL A 68 -10.26 7.43 -4.97
C VAL A 68 -10.25 8.87 -5.49
N PHE A 69 -9.51 9.12 -6.58
CA PHE A 69 -9.44 10.45 -7.20
C PHE A 69 -10.82 10.94 -7.62
N LYS A 70 -11.66 10.06 -8.19
CA LYS A 70 -13.02 10.41 -8.55
C LYS A 70 -13.85 10.76 -7.32
N ASP A 71 -13.78 9.95 -6.26
CA ASP A 71 -14.56 10.16 -5.03
C ASP A 71 -14.16 11.47 -4.34
N LEU A 72 -12.86 11.80 -4.29
CA LEU A 72 -12.35 13.08 -3.77
C LEU A 72 -12.83 14.32 -4.55
N ASN A 73 -13.25 14.15 -5.82
CA ASN A 73 -13.71 15.23 -6.69
C ASN A 73 -15.23 15.24 -6.90
N ASP A 74 -15.95 14.18 -6.52
CA ASP A 74 -17.40 14.13 -6.61
C ASP A 74 -18.02 15.03 -5.52
N LYS A 75 -19.21 15.56 -5.80
CA LYS A 75 -19.98 16.39 -4.86
C LYS A 75 -21.13 15.62 -4.21
N LYS A 76 -21.23 14.33 -4.52
CA LYS A 76 -22.23 13.43 -3.92
C LYS A 76 -21.80 13.12 -2.49
N GLU A 77 -22.73 13.29 -1.55
CA GLU A 77 -22.57 12.74 -0.21
C GLU A 77 -22.38 11.23 -0.30
N THR A 78 -21.28 10.76 0.27
CA THR A 78 -20.97 9.36 0.51
C THR A 78 -20.93 9.12 2.02
N ASP A 79 -21.23 7.90 2.46
CA ASP A 79 -21.17 7.55 3.89
C ASP A 79 -19.77 7.74 4.50
N VAL A 80 -18.74 7.74 3.65
CA VAL A 80 -17.37 8.12 3.99
C VAL A 80 -17.01 9.41 3.24
N ASP A 81 -16.87 10.52 3.96
CA ASP A 81 -16.45 11.80 3.39
C ASP A 81 -14.92 11.92 3.41
N LEU A 82 -14.29 11.51 2.30
CA LEU A 82 -12.83 11.58 2.13
C LEU A 82 -12.31 13.02 2.03
N SER A 83 -13.17 14.03 1.85
CA SER A 83 -12.73 15.44 1.81
C SER A 83 -12.29 15.98 3.17
N THR A 84 -12.59 15.25 4.25
CA THR A 84 -12.17 15.58 5.62
C THR A 84 -10.73 15.16 5.93
N MET A 85 -10.08 14.41 5.04
CA MET A 85 -8.69 14.00 5.21
C MET A 85 -7.76 15.23 5.24
N ASN A 86 -6.68 15.15 6.01
CA ASN A 86 -5.65 16.17 5.96
C ASN A 86 -4.99 16.19 4.56
N ASN A 87 -4.62 17.38 4.07
CA ASN A 87 -3.85 17.54 2.84
C ASN A 87 -4.51 16.95 1.57
N VAL A 88 -5.85 16.96 1.50
CA VAL A 88 -6.63 16.40 0.36
C VAL A 88 -6.16 16.91 -1.00
N GLU A 89 -5.81 18.20 -1.13
CA GLU A 89 -5.37 18.74 -2.43
C GLU A 89 -4.04 18.15 -2.89
N SER A 90 -3.13 17.82 -1.95
CA SER A 90 -1.89 17.11 -2.26
C SER A 90 -2.16 15.65 -2.66
N ILE A 91 -3.13 14.98 -2.02
CA ILE A 91 -3.56 13.63 -2.41
C ILE A 91 -4.22 13.64 -3.79
N LYS A 92 -5.09 14.61 -4.08
CA LYS A 92 -5.69 14.79 -5.40
C LYS A 92 -4.63 15.02 -6.47
N ALA A 93 -3.63 15.85 -6.20
CA ALA A 93 -2.52 16.08 -7.12
C ALA A 93 -1.70 14.80 -7.36
N TYR A 94 -1.41 14.05 -6.30
CA TYR A 94 -0.71 12.77 -6.38
C TYR A 94 -1.45 11.74 -7.24
N LEU A 95 -2.76 11.57 -7.02
CA LEU A 95 -3.61 10.61 -7.74
C LEU A 95 -4.12 11.13 -9.09
N ASN A 96 -3.76 12.35 -9.50
CA ASN A 96 -4.29 12.96 -10.70
C ASN A 96 -3.84 12.17 -11.95
N PRO A 97 -4.76 11.62 -12.75
CA PRO A 97 -4.42 10.87 -13.97
C PRO A 97 -3.76 11.71 -15.06
N LYS A 98 -3.74 13.05 -14.88
CA LYS A 98 -3.11 14.02 -15.77
C LYS A 98 -1.84 14.64 -15.17
N SER A 99 -1.38 14.18 -14.00
CA SER A 99 -0.09 14.59 -13.46
C SER A 99 1.03 14.26 -14.44
N LYS A 100 2.05 15.12 -14.50
CA LYS A 100 3.26 14.85 -15.29
C LYS A 100 4.08 13.68 -14.72
N TYR A 101 3.86 13.30 -13.46
CA TYR A 101 4.48 12.17 -12.79
C TYR A 101 3.52 11.01 -12.56
N GLU A 102 2.40 10.94 -13.28
CA GLU A 102 1.37 9.91 -13.10
C GLU A 102 1.95 8.48 -13.02
N ALA A 103 2.81 8.09 -13.98
CA ALA A 103 3.38 6.76 -14.00
C ALA A 103 4.22 6.46 -12.76
N PHE A 104 5.05 7.43 -12.35
CA PHE A 104 5.89 7.34 -11.16
C PHE A 104 5.04 7.27 -9.88
N ASN A 105 4.01 8.11 -9.76
CA ASN A 105 3.08 8.08 -8.63
C ASN A 105 2.35 6.73 -8.55
N MET A 106 1.99 6.11 -9.68
CA MET A 106 1.31 4.81 -9.66
C MET A 106 2.26 3.65 -9.34
N GLU A 107 3.55 3.75 -9.67
CA GLU A 107 4.57 2.82 -9.18
C GLU A 107 4.73 2.91 -7.66
N GLU A 108 4.79 4.13 -7.12
CA GLU A 108 4.82 4.35 -5.68
C GLU A 108 3.55 3.88 -4.99
N PHE A 109 2.40 4.12 -5.60
CA PHE A 109 1.12 3.70 -5.04
C PHE A 109 0.96 2.18 -5.07
N ALA A 110 1.45 1.49 -6.12
CA ALA A 110 1.51 0.03 -6.14
C ALA A 110 2.38 -0.52 -5.00
N PHE A 111 3.53 0.11 -4.75
CA PHE A 111 4.39 -0.24 -3.62
C PHE A 111 3.71 0.02 -2.28
N ALA A 112 3.01 1.14 -2.12
CA ALA A 112 2.24 1.45 -0.92
C ALA A 112 1.16 0.37 -0.64
N LEU A 113 0.38 0.00 -1.66
CA LEU A 113 -0.62 -1.07 -1.55
C LEU A 113 -0.01 -2.41 -1.16
N LYS A 114 1.17 -2.74 -1.70
CA LYS A 114 1.92 -3.95 -1.32
C LYS A 114 2.27 -3.95 0.17
N VAL A 115 2.79 -2.84 0.69
CA VAL A 115 3.14 -2.72 2.11
C VAL A 115 1.91 -2.89 3.00
N GLU A 116 0.78 -2.28 2.66
CA GLU A 116 -0.43 -2.40 3.48
C GLU A 116 -1.09 -3.79 3.40
N LEU A 117 -0.82 -4.56 2.33
CA LEU A 117 -1.25 -5.95 2.23
C LEU A 117 -0.48 -6.88 3.17
N GLU A 118 0.60 -6.44 3.80
CA GLU A 118 1.32 -7.26 4.79
C GLU A 118 0.46 -7.64 5.99
N HIS A 119 -0.53 -6.81 6.35
CA HIS A 119 -1.53 -7.19 7.36
C HIS A 119 -2.38 -8.40 6.94
N GLY A 120 -2.50 -8.66 5.63
CA GLY A 120 -3.23 -9.79 5.05
C GLY A 120 -2.44 -11.11 5.02
N LYS A 121 -1.11 -11.06 5.16
CA LYS A 121 -0.20 -12.22 5.18
C LYS A 121 -0.52 -13.16 6.35
N ILE A 122 -0.74 -12.58 7.52
CA ILE A 122 -1.24 -13.32 8.69
C ILE A 122 -2.77 -13.34 8.63
N LYS A 123 -3.33 -14.43 8.10
CA LYS A 123 -4.80 -14.60 7.90
C LYS A 123 -5.65 -14.30 9.14
N ASP A 124 -5.12 -14.60 10.33
CA ASP A 124 -5.84 -14.40 11.60
C ASP A 124 -6.04 -12.92 11.97
N VAL A 125 -5.26 -11.99 11.38
CA VAL A 125 -5.37 -10.54 11.62
C VAL A 125 -5.75 -9.76 10.35
N ASN A 126 -6.18 -10.45 9.30
CA ASN A 126 -6.65 -9.83 8.06
C ASN A 126 -8.07 -9.25 8.24
N VAL A 127 -8.14 -8.05 8.82
CA VAL A 127 -9.41 -7.36 9.09
C VAL A 127 -10.03 -6.71 7.85
N THR A 128 -9.26 -6.54 6.77
CA THR A 128 -9.73 -5.89 5.53
C THR A 128 -10.16 -6.89 4.45
N ASN A 129 -9.94 -8.19 4.65
CA ASN A 129 -10.09 -9.23 3.62
C ASN A 129 -9.33 -8.90 2.32
N ASN A 130 -8.21 -8.17 2.41
CA ASN A 130 -7.46 -7.64 1.27
C ASN A 130 -8.30 -6.75 0.34
N HIS A 131 -9.32 -6.05 0.85
CA HIS A 131 -10.17 -5.21 0.01
C HIS A 131 -9.35 -4.06 -0.63
N PRO A 132 -9.22 -3.98 -1.97
CA PRO A 132 -8.28 -3.05 -2.61
C PRO A 132 -8.49 -1.59 -2.22
N PHE A 133 -9.76 -1.15 -2.13
CA PHE A 133 -10.08 0.20 -1.67
C PHE A 133 -9.71 0.45 -0.19
N LEU A 134 -9.96 -0.51 0.72
CA LEU A 134 -9.62 -0.33 2.13
C LEU A 134 -8.09 -0.34 2.32
N THR A 135 -7.37 -1.19 1.60
CA THR A 135 -5.91 -1.17 1.53
C THR A 135 -5.40 0.20 1.05
N ALA A 136 -6.03 0.78 0.02
CA ALA A 136 -5.72 2.15 -0.41
C ALA A 136 -6.00 3.20 0.67
N MET A 137 -7.10 3.08 1.42
CA MET A 137 -7.41 4.04 2.49
C MET A 137 -6.37 3.99 3.61
N ILE A 138 -5.89 2.80 3.99
CA ILE A 138 -4.79 2.66 4.95
C ILE A 138 -3.54 3.35 4.41
N ALA A 139 -3.20 3.10 3.14
CA ALA A 139 -2.03 3.72 2.54
C ALA A 139 -2.13 5.25 2.49
N LEU A 140 -3.31 5.77 2.17
CA LEU A 140 -3.55 7.19 2.11
C LEU A 140 -3.52 7.87 3.47
N ALA A 141 -3.85 7.16 4.56
CA ALA A 141 -3.72 7.71 5.92
C ALA A 141 -2.27 8.17 6.17
N HIS A 142 -1.29 7.31 5.90
CA HIS A 142 0.13 7.67 6.01
C HIS A 142 0.55 8.76 5.02
N MET A 143 -0.02 8.74 3.81
CA MET A 143 0.31 9.74 2.79
C MET A 143 -0.26 11.12 3.10
N THR A 144 -1.31 11.20 3.93
CA THR A 144 -1.82 12.49 4.41
C THR A 144 -0.84 13.16 5.37
N GLU A 145 -0.06 12.39 6.14
CA GLU A 145 1.03 12.91 6.97
C GLU A 145 2.26 13.25 6.12
N SER A 146 2.61 12.38 5.17
CA SER A 146 3.70 12.62 4.22
C SER A 146 3.59 11.82 2.93
N LEU A 147 3.58 12.51 1.80
CA LEU A 147 3.73 11.91 0.47
C LEU A 147 5.11 11.28 0.18
N THR A 148 6.02 11.33 1.15
CA THR A 148 7.32 10.63 1.08
C THR A 148 7.38 9.41 2.00
N TYR A 149 6.28 9.10 2.71
CA TYR A 149 6.23 8.07 3.75
C TYR A 149 6.83 6.73 3.30
N TYR A 150 6.32 6.14 2.22
CA TYR A 150 6.78 4.84 1.76
C TYR A 150 8.23 4.80 1.25
N LYS A 151 8.72 5.91 0.69
CA LYS A 151 10.14 6.01 0.32
C LYS A 151 11.03 6.09 1.56
N ARG A 152 10.59 6.78 2.61
CA ARG A 152 11.29 6.83 3.90
C ARG A 152 11.22 5.50 4.63
N LEU A 153 10.09 4.82 4.59
CA LEU A 153 9.91 3.47 5.13
C LEU A 153 10.94 2.51 4.54
N LYS A 154 11.07 2.47 3.21
CA LYS A 154 12.06 1.60 2.54
C LYS A 154 13.50 1.89 2.98
N VAL A 155 13.85 3.15 3.20
CA VAL A 155 15.18 3.53 3.74
C VAL A 155 15.35 3.00 5.17
N MET A 156 14.35 3.22 6.04
CA MET A 156 14.38 2.79 7.42
C MET A 156 14.49 1.26 7.55
N GLU A 157 13.76 0.51 6.72
CA GLU A 157 13.79 -0.95 6.71
C GLU A 157 15.17 -1.48 6.33
N ALA A 158 15.78 -0.96 5.25
CA ALA A 158 17.12 -1.35 4.82
C ALA A 158 18.19 -1.00 5.88
N GLU A 159 18.08 0.18 6.52
CA GLU A 159 18.97 0.55 7.63
C GLU A 159 18.83 -0.42 8.83
N GLY A 160 17.60 -0.83 9.14
CA GLY A 160 17.31 -1.81 10.19
C GLY A 160 17.87 -3.20 9.87
N GLU A 161 17.75 -3.66 8.62
CA GLU A 161 18.31 -4.94 8.17
C GLU A 161 19.83 -4.96 8.27
N ILE A 162 20.51 -3.92 7.75
CA ILE A 162 21.96 -3.76 7.86
C ILE A 162 22.39 -3.85 9.33
N TYR A 163 21.70 -3.12 10.21
CA TYR A 163 22.01 -3.13 11.65
C TYR A 163 21.91 -4.53 12.25
N GLU A 164 20.85 -5.29 11.97
CA GLU A 164 20.70 -6.64 12.48
C GLU A 164 21.69 -7.64 11.87
N ILE A 165 22.07 -7.48 10.59
CA ILE A 165 23.12 -8.30 9.96
C ILE A 165 24.47 -8.03 10.64
N MET A 166 24.84 -6.77 10.86
CA MET A 166 26.07 -6.41 11.58
C MET A 166 26.10 -7.01 13.00
N ARG A 167 24.98 -6.93 13.74
CA ARG A 167 24.87 -7.56 15.06
C ARG A 167 25.06 -9.08 15.02
N LYS A 168 24.62 -9.76 13.96
CA LYS A 168 24.86 -11.20 13.76
C LYS A 168 26.32 -11.48 13.46
N ILE A 169 26.96 -10.68 12.60
CA ILE A 169 28.38 -10.79 12.25
C ILE A 169 29.28 -10.69 13.48
N ASP A 170 28.97 -9.77 14.40
CA ASP A 170 29.74 -9.57 15.63
C ASP A 170 29.63 -10.74 16.61
N LYS A 171 28.53 -11.50 16.54
CA LYS A 171 28.26 -12.64 17.44
C LYS A 171 28.83 -13.97 16.95
N VAL A 172 29.08 -14.12 15.65
CA VAL A 172 29.59 -15.36 15.07
C VAL A 172 31.11 -15.32 14.90
N THR A 173 31.78 -16.45 15.11
CA THR A 173 33.24 -16.57 15.00
C THR A 173 33.69 -17.21 13.68
N THR A 174 32.82 -18.00 13.04
CA THR A 174 33.05 -18.67 11.75
C THR A 174 31.77 -18.60 10.90
N GLY A 175 31.87 -18.84 9.59
CA GLY A 175 30.70 -18.88 8.70
C GLY A 175 30.09 -17.50 8.39
N LYS A 176 30.92 -16.46 8.30
CA LYS A 176 30.49 -15.06 8.05
C LYS A 176 30.17 -14.78 6.59
N GLU A 177 30.58 -15.66 5.67
CA GLU A 177 30.53 -15.43 4.23
C GLU A 177 29.12 -15.07 3.78
N LYS A 178 28.12 -15.85 4.23
CA LYS A 178 26.71 -15.59 3.90
C LYS A 178 26.19 -14.28 4.47
N LEU A 179 26.55 -13.95 5.72
CA LEU A 179 26.15 -12.69 6.34
C LEU A 179 26.79 -11.47 5.66
N LEU A 180 28.01 -11.60 5.16
CA LEU A 180 28.66 -10.54 4.38
C LEU A 180 28.02 -10.37 3.00
N GLU A 181 27.63 -11.46 2.35
CA GLU A 181 26.83 -11.39 1.11
C GLU A 181 25.48 -10.71 1.34
N ASP A 182 24.78 -11.05 2.42
CA ASP A 182 23.50 -10.44 2.77
C ASP A 182 23.69 -8.96 3.14
N LEU A 183 24.78 -8.60 3.82
CA LEU A 183 25.14 -7.20 4.11
C LEU A 183 25.35 -6.39 2.84
N ILE A 184 26.08 -6.92 1.85
CA ILE A 184 26.30 -6.24 0.57
C ILE A 184 24.97 -5.96 -0.12
N LYS A 185 24.06 -6.94 -0.15
CA LYS A 185 22.73 -6.76 -0.74
C LYS A 185 21.91 -5.69 0.00
N ALA A 186 21.90 -5.74 1.32
CA ALA A 186 21.18 -4.74 2.13
C ALA A 186 21.76 -3.32 1.94
N GLU A 187 23.08 -3.18 1.78
CA GLU A 187 23.72 -1.90 1.45
C GLU A 187 23.35 -1.40 0.03
N GLU A 188 23.26 -2.31 -0.94
CA GLU A 188 22.76 -1.99 -2.29
C GLU A 188 21.29 -1.55 -2.26
N GLU A 189 20.45 -2.26 -1.52
CA GLU A 189 19.04 -1.90 -1.32
C GLU A 189 18.88 -0.55 -0.63
N LEU A 190 19.68 -0.25 0.40
CA LEU A 190 19.69 1.06 1.04
C LEU A 190 20.08 2.18 0.07
N LYS A 191 21.08 1.93 -0.78
CA LYS A 191 21.51 2.90 -1.81
C LYS A 191 20.38 3.16 -2.81
N GLU A 192 19.70 2.13 -3.27
CA GLU A 192 18.54 2.24 -4.16
C GLU A 192 17.37 2.96 -3.47
N ALA A 193 17.09 2.64 -2.21
CA ALA A 193 16.03 3.28 -1.43
C ALA A 193 16.29 4.79 -1.26
N ARG A 194 17.53 5.17 -0.95
CA ARG A 194 17.94 6.58 -0.84
C ARG A 194 17.86 7.31 -2.17
N ALA A 195 18.25 6.67 -3.27
CA ALA A 195 18.10 7.23 -4.62
C ALA A 195 16.62 7.43 -4.97
N GLY A 196 15.76 6.46 -4.67
CA GLY A 196 14.32 6.57 -4.88
C GLY A 196 13.66 7.66 -4.03
N LEU A 197 14.13 7.87 -2.80
CA LEU A 197 13.66 8.99 -1.95
C LEU A 197 14.11 10.33 -2.54
N ALA A 198 15.35 10.45 -3.01
CA ALA A 198 15.84 11.67 -3.66
C ALA A 198 15.02 11.99 -4.92
N GLU A 199 14.77 10.99 -5.78
CA GLU A 199 13.93 11.14 -6.96
C GLU A 199 12.51 11.58 -6.59
N ARG A 200 11.90 10.99 -5.55
CA ARG A 200 10.59 11.43 -5.07
C ARG A 200 10.60 12.90 -4.67
N LEU A 201 11.61 13.34 -3.92
CA LEU A 201 11.74 14.73 -3.47
C LEU A 201 11.90 15.71 -4.65
N GLU A 202 12.53 15.30 -5.74
CA GLU A 202 12.64 16.08 -6.98
C GLU A 202 11.31 16.13 -7.77
N LYS A 203 10.48 15.09 -7.66
CA LYS A 203 9.19 14.94 -8.35
C LYS A 203 7.98 15.35 -7.50
N MET A 204 8.11 16.47 -6.79
CA MET A 204 7.03 17.05 -5.96
C MET A 204 6.50 18.39 -6.48
N ASP A 205 7.02 18.91 -7.59
CA ASP A 205 6.74 20.29 -8.01
C ASP A 205 5.36 20.51 -8.64
N ASP A 206 4.62 19.46 -9.02
CA ASP A 206 3.19 19.53 -9.37
C ASP A 206 2.25 19.17 -8.21
N ILE A 207 2.79 18.99 -7.01
CA ILE A 207 2.04 18.66 -5.80
C ILE A 207 2.03 19.89 -4.88
N PRO A 208 0.84 20.38 -4.47
CA PRO A 208 0.74 21.45 -3.47
C PRO A 208 1.46 21.08 -2.18
N VAL A 209 2.09 22.08 -1.55
CA VAL A 209 2.65 21.93 -0.21
C VAL A 209 1.57 21.49 0.76
N LEU A 210 1.94 20.61 1.70
CA LEU A 210 1.02 20.15 2.74
C LEU A 210 0.60 21.34 3.62
N GLU A 211 -0.70 21.46 3.87
CA GLU A 211 -1.29 22.46 4.76
C GLU A 211 -1.03 22.11 6.24
N ILE A 212 -1.06 20.82 6.56
CA ILE A 212 -0.77 20.26 7.88
C ILE A 212 0.49 19.40 7.79
N ILE A 213 1.43 19.60 8.70
CA ILE A 213 2.71 18.86 8.75
C ILE A 213 2.72 17.99 10.00
N GLY A 214 2.77 16.66 9.81
CA GLY A 214 2.74 15.69 10.89
C GLY A 214 1.37 15.51 11.52
N ASP A 215 1.35 14.81 12.65
CA ASP A 215 0.19 14.58 13.53
C ASP A 215 -0.04 15.74 14.52
#